data_AF-A0A4D7B1L0-F1
#
_entry.id   AF-A0A4D7B1L0-F1
#
_cell.length_a   1.000
_cell.length_b   1.000
_cell.length_c   1.000
_cell.angle_alpha   90.00
_cell.angle_beta   90.00
_cell.angle_gamma   90.00
#
_symmetry.space_group_name_H-M   'P 1'
#
loop_
_entity.id
_entity.type
_entity.pdbx_description
1 polymer ?
#
loop_
_entity_poly.entity_id
_entity_poly.type
_entity_poly.pdbx_seq_one_letter_code
_entity_poly.pdbx_strand_id
1 'polypeptide(L)'
;MAHDGAAARRRRHVVDRFRRQARPGPARGGGARRQDVAALSQDRHDPEAEGTMSVVHAITIKATNASSLRIRALWGAFARFELSSSMQALDYAPHFTFALYQDVAPEEVSRAFAAGFSGKPAIRVMFDRIEVFDAASPIVWAAPRDASALAEIHAAIHRTIDPARCHRHYRPLAWVPHCTLATRIRPACKADALALTGPLADPFEVVFDVADRVCLPPLTVVEHLHLQ
;
A
#
# COMPACT_ATOMS: atom_id res chain seq x y z
N MET A 1 40.35 -13.57 15.18
CA MET A 1 39.05 -13.05 15.66
C MET A 1 38.88 -11.65 15.08
N ALA A 2 38.27 -11.59 13.91
CA ALA A 2 38.02 -10.38 13.12
C ALA A 2 36.56 -10.41 12.65
N HIS A 3 36.04 -9.23 12.29
CA HIS A 3 34.73 -8.98 11.68
C HIS A 3 33.52 -8.78 12.59
N ASP A 4 33.48 -7.67 13.35
CA ASP A 4 32.17 -7.13 13.78
C ASP A 4 32.07 -5.58 13.85
N GLY A 5 33.16 -4.85 13.55
CA GLY A 5 33.19 -3.38 13.66
C GLY A 5 32.73 -2.60 12.43
N ALA A 6 32.67 -3.22 11.24
CA ALA A 6 32.48 -2.50 9.97
C ALA A 6 30.99 -2.31 9.58
N ALA A 7 30.10 -3.23 9.99
CA ALA A 7 28.67 -3.18 9.65
C ALA A 7 27.91 -2.12 10.45
N ALA A 8 28.30 -1.88 11.72
CA ALA A 8 27.69 -0.88 12.58
C ALA A 8 28.00 0.59 12.17
N ARG A 9 29.10 0.82 11.44
CA ARG A 9 29.47 2.15 10.90
C ARG A 9 28.73 2.49 9.60
N ARG A 10 28.35 1.51 8.78
CA ARG A 10 27.59 1.74 7.53
C ARG A 10 26.10 2.02 7.75
N ARG A 11 25.50 1.50 8.84
CA ARG A 11 24.08 1.73 9.19
C ARG A 11 23.79 3.14 9.72
N ARG A 12 24.77 3.83 10.30
CA ARG A 12 24.62 5.23 10.77
C ARG A 12 24.66 6.24 9.62
N HIS A 13 25.25 5.90 8.47
CA HIS A 13 25.44 6.83 7.36
C HIS A 13 24.17 7.08 6.51
N VAL A 14 23.20 6.14 6.52
CA VAL A 14 21.95 6.30 5.76
C VAL A 14 20.95 7.19 6.50
N VAL A 15 20.89 7.10 7.84
CA VAL A 15 19.95 7.87 8.68
C VAL A 15 20.36 9.33 8.81
N ASP A 16 21.66 9.63 8.84
CA ASP A 16 22.17 10.99 9.02
C ASP A 16 21.98 11.88 7.77
N ARG A 17 21.81 11.25 6.59
CA ARG A 17 21.54 11.96 5.33
C ARG A 17 20.10 12.49 5.26
N PHE A 18 19.16 11.92 6.01
CA PHE A 18 17.77 12.38 6.08
C PHE A 18 17.55 13.53 7.08
N ARG A 19 18.47 13.78 8.02
CA ARG A 19 18.31 14.80 9.07
C ARG A 19 19.01 16.14 8.80
N ARG A 20 20.04 16.20 7.96
CA ARG A 20 20.93 17.39 7.88
C ARG A 20 20.53 18.50 6.89
N GLN A 21 19.38 18.43 6.21
CA GLN A 21 19.02 19.42 5.18
C GLN A 21 17.64 20.09 5.33
N ALA A 22 16.99 19.94 6.49
CA ALA A 22 15.77 20.69 6.79
C ALA A 22 16.11 22.13 7.20
N ARG A 23 16.15 23.05 6.23
CA ARG A 23 15.81 24.47 6.47
C ARG A 23 14.35 24.67 6.07
N PRO A 24 13.50 25.29 6.91
CA PRO A 24 12.10 25.47 6.56
C PRO A 24 11.95 26.60 5.54
N GLY A 25 11.49 26.26 4.34
CA GLY A 25 10.87 27.20 3.40
C GLY A 25 9.38 27.37 3.73
N PRO A 26 8.75 28.48 3.30
CA PRO A 26 7.38 28.79 3.71
C PRO A 26 6.40 27.76 3.16
N ALA A 27 5.53 27.26 4.04
CA ALA A 27 4.47 26.32 3.73
C ALA A 27 3.49 26.92 2.72
N ARG A 28 3.27 26.23 1.60
CA ARG A 28 2.08 26.42 0.75
C ARG A 28 1.26 25.14 0.80
N GLY A 29 -0.01 25.30 1.17
CA GLY A 29 -0.91 24.24 1.61
C GLY A 29 -1.16 23.17 0.56
N GLY A 30 -0.81 21.93 0.92
CA GLY A 30 -1.41 20.73 0.35
C GLY A 30 -2.59 20.33 1.23
N GLY A 31 -3.81 20.39 0.69
CA GLY A 31 -5.01 19.98 1.41
C GLY A 31 -4.97 18.49 1.72
N ALA A 32 -4.83 18.14 2.99
CA ALA A 32 -4.95 16.76 3.46
C ALA A 32 -6.35 16.24 3.13
N ARG A 33 -6.44 15.21 2.28
CA ARG A 33 -7.70 14.52 2.00
C ARG A 33 -8.00 13.57 3.16
N ARG A 34 -9.06 13.86 3.91
CA ARG A 34 -9.59 12.98 4.95
C ARG A 34 -10.22 11.75 4.30
N GLN A 35 -9.77 10.56 4.71
CA GLN A 35 -10.45 9.30 4.40
C GLN A 35 -10.55 8.49 5.69
N ASP A 36 -11.76 8.05 6.04
CA ASP A 36 -12.01 7.19 7.20
C ASP A 36 -11.70 5.72 6.84
N VAL A 37 -10.42 5.34 6.95
CA VAL A 37 -9.94 4.02 6.52
C VAL A 37 -10.00 3.01 7.67
N ALA A 38 -11.17 2.41 7.87
CA ALA A 38 -11.37 1.33 8.86
C ALA A 38 -11.20 -0.09 8.29
N ALA A 39 -10.93 -0.26 6.99
CA ALA A 39 -11.15 -1.53 6.31
C ALA A 39 -9.99 -2.56 6.33
N LEU A 40 -8.91 -2.32 7.07
CA LEU A 40 -7.81 -3.30 7.17
C LEU A 40 -7.31 -3.58 8.59
N SER A 41 -7.94 -3.03 9.65
CA SER A 41 -7.43 -3.32 11.00
C SER A 41 -8.37 -3.18 12.19
N GLN A 42 -9.69 -3.09 12.05
CA GLN A 42 -10.58 -3.05 13.23
C GLN A 42 -11.92 -3.77 13.00
N ASP A 43 -11.94 -5.07 13.31
CA ASP A 43 -13.15 -5.67 13.89
C ASP A 43 -13.09 -5.42 15.40
N ARG A 44 -14.07 -4.68 15.90
CA ARG A 44 -14.45 -4.74 17.31
C ARG A 44 -15.12 -6.10 17.50
N HIS A 45 -14.51 -6.94 18.32
CA HIS A 45 -15.03 -8.26 18.64
C HIS A 45 -16.27 -8.12 19.53
N ASP A 46 -17.46 -8.31 18.95
CA ASP A 46 -18.65 -8.67 19.70
C ASP A 46 -18.60 -10.19 19.95
N PRO A 47 -18.61 -10.67 21.21
CA PRO A 47 -18.25 -12.05 21.53
C PRO A 47 -19.38 -13.09 21.34
N GLU A 48 -20.45 -12.79 20.60
CA GLU A 48 -21.65 -13.66 20.55
C GLU A 48 -22.19 -14.00 19.15
N ALA A 49 -21.37 -13.93 18.09
CA ALA A 49 -21.75 -14.49 16.79
C ALA A 49 -20.68 -15.44 16.25
N GLU A 50 -20.93 -16.75 16.32
CA GLU A 50 -20.31 -17.75 15.43
C GLU A 50 -20.79 -17.49 13.98
N GLY A 51 -20.35 -16.37 13.41
CA GLY A 51 -20.59 -16.00 12.03
C GLY A 51 -19.48 -16.56 11.15
N THR A 52 -19.84 -17.23 10.05
CA THR A 52 -18.89 -17.55 8.98
C THR A 52 -18.11 -16.28 8.64
N MET A 53 -16.80 -16.28 8.89
CA MET A 53 -15.95 -15.14 8.53
C MET A 53 -16.11 -14.88 7.04
N SER A 54 -16.76 -13.77 6.69
CA SER A 54 -17.01 -13.40 5.30
C SER A 54 -15.68 -13.16 4.60
N VAL A 55 -15.38 -13.95 3.58
CA VAL A 55 -14.15 -13.83 2.81
C VAL A 55 -14.23 -12.59 1.92
N VAL A 56 -13.22 -11.73 2.01
CA VAL A 56 -13.06 -10.58 1.10
C VAL A 56 -12.06 -10.94 0.02
N HIS A 57 -12.45 -10.77 -1.24
CA HIS A 57 -11.57 -10.84 -2.40
C HIS A 57 -10.94 -9.49 -2.71
N ALA A 58 -9.62 -9.42 -2.77
CA ALA A 58 -8.87 -8.30 -3.29
C ALA A 58 -8.32 -8.57 -4.68
N ILE A 59 -8.30 -7.55 -5.52
CA ILE A 59 -7.57 -7.55 -6.80
C ILE A 59 -6.37 -6.61 -6.65
N THR A 60 -5.16 -7.11 -6.90
CA THR A 60 -3.90 -6.39 -6.62
C THR A 60 -2.84 -6.56 -7.71
N ILE A 61 -1.87 -5.64 -7.75
CA ILE A 61 -0.55 -5.90 -8.33
C ILE A 61 0.51 -5.77 -7.26
N LYS A 62 1.59 -6.54 -7.37
CA LYS A 62 2.73 -6.51 -6.46
C LYS A 62 4.06 -6.48 -7.20
N ALA A 63 5.09 -5.96 -6.52
CA ALA A 63 6.46 -5.92 -7.01
C ALA A 63 7.31 -6.99 -6.33
N THR A 64 7.61 -8.07 -7.07
CA THR A 64 8.38 -9.23 -6.56
C THR A 64 9.88 -9.12 -6.85
N ASN A 65 10.29 -8.21 -7.73
CA ASN A 65 11.68 -7.98 -8.11
C ASN A 65 12.41 -6.95 -7.22
N ALA A 66 13.69 -6.72 -7.53
CA ALA A 66 14.60 -5.87 -6.76
C ALA A 66 14.26 -4.38 -6.76
N SER A 67 13.45 -3.88 -7.70
CA SER A 67 13.01 -2.47 -7.69
C SER A 67 12.16 -2.15 -6.46
N SER A 68 11.52 -3.16 -5.85
CA SER A 68 10.73 -3.04 -4.61
C SER A 68 11.54 -2.72 -3.36
N LEU A 69 12.88 -2.85 -3.40
CA LEU A 69 13.76 -2.66 -2.24
C LEU A 69 13.62 -1.27 -1.61
N ARG A 70 13.33 -0.24 -2.41
CA ARG A 70 13.16 1.12 -1.89
C ARG A 70 11.88 1.27 -1.06
N ILE A 71 10.79 0.63 -1.47
CA ILE A 71 9.55 0.56 -0.67
C ILE A 71 9.80 -0.25 0.61
N ARG A 72 10.48 -1.38 0.53
CA ARG A 72 10.81 -2.20 1.72
C ARG A 72 11.69 -1.44 2.72
N ALA A 73 12.61 -0.60 2.24
CA ALA A 73 13.37 0.30 3.11
C ALA A 73 12.48 1.34 3.80
N LEU A 74 11.47 1.88 3.10
CA LEU A 74 10.46 2.76 3.70
C LEU A 74 9.60 2.02 4.74
N TRP A 75 9.23 0.75 4.52
CA TRP A 75 8.58 -0.07 5.55
C TRP A 75 9.43 -0.12 6.83
N GLY A 76 10.73 -0.36 6.70
CA GLY A 76 11.64 -0.33 7.86
C GLY A 76 11.70 1.04 8.54
N ALA A 77 11.59 2.13 7.78
CA ALA A 77 11.59 3.48 8.33
C ALA A 77 10.31 3.79 9.13
N PHE A 78 9.15 3.32 8.67
CA PHE A 78 7.87 3.53 9.35
C PHE A 78 7.57 2.51 10.47
N ALA A 79 8.14 1.30 10.40
CA ALA A 79 7.96 0.25 11.40
C ALA A 79 8.25 0.73 12.84
N ARG A 80 9.20 1.65 13.02
CA ARG A 80 9.54 2.21 14.34
C ARG A 80 8.39 2.97 15.01
N PHE A 81 7.40 3.40 14.25
CA PHE A 81 6.21 4.13 14.73
C PHE A 81 5.02 3.21 15.01
N GLU A 82 5.12 1.92 14.66
CA GLU A 82 4.07 0.93 14.82
C GLU A 82 4.40 -0.06 15.94
N LEU A 83 3.39 -0.57 16.67
CA LEU A 83 3.60 -1.63 17.67
C LEU A 83 4.10 -2.93 17.02
N SER A 84 3.50 -3.27 15.89
CA SER A 84 3.94 -4.34 15.01
C SER A 84 4.02 -3.76 13.60
N SER A 85 5.11 -4.07 12.91
CA SER A 85 5.42 -3.57 11.57
C SER A 85 4.38 -4.10 10.58
N SER A 86 3.33 -3.30 10.31
CA SER A 86 2.10 -3.79 9.68
C SER A 86 2.36 -4.39 8.30
N MET A 87 3.19 -3.71 7.49
CA MET A 87 3.51 -4.14 6.14
C MET A 87 4.50 -5.30 6.09
N GLN A 88 5.41 -5.43 7.08
CA GLN A 88 6.30 -6.58 7.15
C GLN A 88 5.58 -7.81 7.70
N ALA A 89 4.69 -7.63 8.68
CA ALA A 89 3.88 -8.69 9.26
C ALA A 89 2.81 -9.23 8.30
N LEU A 90 2.47 -8.48 7.24
CA LEU A 90 1.56 -8.94 6.19
C LEU A 90 2.15 -10.09 5.36
N ASP A 91 3.47 -10.27 5.37
CA ASP A 91 4.21 -11.26 4.56
C ASP A 91 3.81 -11.24 3.08
N TYR A 92 3.57 -10.05 2.56
CA TYR A 92 3.16 -9.82 1.18
C TYR A 92 4.02 -8.71 0.57
N ALA A 93 4.29 -8.80 -0.73
CA ALA A 93 5.17 -7.84 -1.40
C ALA A 93 4.52 -6.44 -1.51
N PRO A 94 5.31 -5.36 -1.75
CA PRO A 94 4.77 -4.04 -2.04
C PRO A 94 3.74 -4.09 -3.16
N HIS A 95 2.56 -3.52 -2.94
CA HIS A 95 1.40 -3.72 -3.82
C HIS A 95 0.50 -2.49 -3.91
N PHE A 96 -0.31 -2.48 -4.96
CA PHE A 96 -1.51 -1.65 -5.09
C PHE A 96 -2.75 -2.54 -5.04
N THR A 97 -3.80 -2.07 -4.36
CA THR A 97 -5.11 -2.71 -4.34
C THR A 97 -6.08 -1.93 -5.21
N PHE A 98 -6.72 -2.62 -6.15
CA PHE A 98 -7.66 -2.02 -7.12
C PHE A 98 -9.10 -2.15 -6.66
N ALA A 99 -9.45 -3.30 -6.05
CA ALA A 99 -10.82 -3.58 -5.64
C ALA A 99 -10.83 -4.51 -4.43
N LEU A 100 -11.86 -4.34 -3.58
CA LEU A 100 -12.24 -5.26 -2.52
C LEU A 100 -13.71 -5.64 -2.67
N TYR A 101 -14.01 -6.93 -2.68
CA TYR A 101 -15.35 -7.50 -2.83
C TYR A 101 -15.62 -8.53 -1.73
N GLN A 102 -16.74 -8.42 -1.01
CA GLN A 102 -17.11 -9.35 0.06
C GLN A 102 -18.17 -10.35 -0.42
N ASP A 103 -19.25 -9.85 -1.02
CA ASP A 103 -20.40 -10.67 -1.44
C ASP A 103 -20.49 -10.76 -2.97
N VAL A 104 -19.39 -11.20 -3.59
CA VAL A 104 -19.28 -11.38 -5.05
C VAL A 104 -18.76 -12.77 -5.37
N ALA A 105 -19.41 -13.45 -6.32
CA ALA A 105 -19.03 -14.80 -6.73
C ALA A 105 -17.56 -14.85 -7.21
N PRO A 106 -16.75 -15.83 -6.77
CA PRO A 106 -15.32 -15.93 -7.13
C PRO A 106 -15.05 -15.86 -8.64
N GLU A 107 -15.90 -16.47 -9.45
CA GLU A 107 -15.79 -16.50 -10.91
C GLU A 107 -16.01 -15.11 -11.52
N GLU A 108 -16.87 -14.30 -10.90
CA GLU A 108 -17.09 -12.91 -11.31
C GLU A 108 -15.86 -12.05 -11.00
N VAL A 109 -15.25 -12.24 -9.82
CA VAL A 109 -13.99 -11.58 -9.46
C VAL A 109 -12.85 -12.03 -10.38
N SER A 110 -12.79 -13.31 -10.75
CA SER A 110 -11.80 -13.84 -11.70
C SER A 110 -11.94 -13.22 -13.09
N ARG A 111 -13.17 -13.04 -13.60
CA ARG A 111 -13.40 -12.29 -14.85
C ARG A 111 -12.92 -10.84 -14.75
N ALA A 112 -13.16 -10.18 -13.63
CA ALA A 112 -12.68 -8.81 -13.42
C ALA A 112 -11.15 -8.73 -13.31
N PHE A 113 -10.52 -9.71 -12.66
CA PHE A 113 -9.07 -9.88 -12.61
C PHE A 113 -8.47 -10.03 -14.01
N ALA A 114 -9.01 -10.95 -14.81
CA ALA A 114 -8.57 -11.16 -16.19
C ALA A 114 -8.76 -9.90 -17.07
N ALA A 115 -9.87 -9.19 -16.92
CA ALA A 115 -10.12 -7.93 -17.62
C ALA A 115 -9.11 -6.83 -17.27
N GLY A 116 -8.59 -6.84 -16.04
CA GLY A 116 -7.57 -5.90 -15.58
C GLY A 116 -6.17 -6.18 -16.13
N PHE A 117 -5.78 -7.47 -16.24
CA PHE A 117 -4.36 -7.83 -16.35
C PHE A 117 -3.96 -8.71 -17.54
N SER A 118 -4.90 -9.39 -18.21
CA SER A 118 -4.55 -10.29 -19.32
C SER A 118 -3.80 -9.55 -20.43
N GLY A 119 -2.59 -10.01 -20.75
CA GLY A 119 -1.73 -9.41 -21.78
C GLY A 119 -1.19 -8.02 -21.43
N LYS A 120 -1.28 -7.59 -20.17
CA LYS A 120 -0.67 -6.32 -19.71
C LYS A 120 0.83 -6.51 -19.46
N PRO A 121 1.66 -5.53 -19.84
CA PRO A 121 3.06 -5.53 -19.45
C PRO A 121 3.23 -5.20 -17.97
N ALA A 122 4.42 -5.46 -17.44
CA ALA A 122 4.81 -4.98 -16.11
C ALA A 122 4.68 -3.46 -16.01
N ILE A 123 4.21 -2.98 -14.85
CA ILE A 123 3.87 -1.57 -14.66
C ILE A 123 4.98 -0.87 -13.90
N ARG A 124 5.57 0.12 -14.54
CA ARG A 124 6.61 0.98 -13.94
C ARG A 124 5.95 2.18 -13.29
N VAL A 125 6.18 2.36 -11.99
CA VAL A 125 5.60 3.45 -11.22
C VAL A 125 6.72 4.25 -10.58
N MET A 126 6.77 5.54 -10.91
CA MET A 126 7.64 6.51 -10.25
C MET A 126 6.98 7.01 -8.97
N PHE A 127 7.72 6.99 -7.86
CA PHE A 127 7.31 7.56 -6.58
C PHE A 127 8.19 8.76 -6.26
N ASP A 128 7.57 9.89 -5.94
CA ASP A 128 8.28 11.12 -5.56
C ASP A 128 7.72 11.79 -4.30
N ARG A 129 6.75 11.14 -3.65
CA ARG A 129 6.11 11.66 -2.45
C ARG A 129 5.61 10.54 -1.55
N ILE A 130 5.60 10.81 -0.25
CA ILE A 130 4.90 10.04 0.77
C ILE A 130 3.69 10.84 1.22
N GLU A 131 2.53 10.23 1.23
CA GLU A 131 1.26 10.85 1.59
C GLU A 131 0.61 10.11 2.77
N VAL A 132 -0.44 10.71 3.32
CA VAL A 132 -1.18 10.17 4.45
C VAL A 132 -2.68 10.30 4.25
N PHE A 133 -3.41 9.23 4.58
CA PHE A 133 -4.83 9.34 4.91
C PHE A 133 -4.92 9.74 6.39
N ASP A 134 -5.18 11.03 6.62
CA ASP A 134 -5.19 11.59 7.97
C ASP A 134 -6.51 11.28 8.69
N ALA A 135 -6.47 10.21 9.48
CA ALA A 135 -7.54 9.74 10.35
C ALA A 135 -7.01 9.54 11.78
N ALA A 136 -7.86 9.00 12.68
CA ALA A 136 -7.45 8.65 14.04
C ALA A 136 -6.30 7.63 14.04
N SER A 137 -6.36 6.64 13.13
CA SER A 137 -5.25 5.74 12.80
C SER A 137 -4.76 6.06 11.39
N PRO A 138 -3.67 6.84 11.23
CA PRO A 138 -3.24 7.29 9.92
C PRO A 138 -2.65 6.14 9.10
N ILE A 139 -2.93 6.14 7.81
CA ILE A 139 -2.30 5.24 6.83
C ILE A 139 -1.30 6.05 6.02
N VAL A 140 -0.04 5.63 6.07
CA VAL A 140 1.05 6.26 5.32
C VAL A 140 1.33 5.43 4.08
N TRP A 141 1.54 6.08 2.95
CA TRP A 141 1.72 5.42 1.65
C TRP A 141 2.66 6.19 0.72
N ALA A 142 3.33 5.46 -0.17
CA ALA A 142 4.10 6.06 -1.25
C ALA A 142 3.16 6.37 -2.42
N ALA A 143 3.21 7.62 -2.90
CA ALA A 143 2.31 8.11 -3.92
C ALA A 143 2.89 7.95 -5.34
N PRO A 144 2.16 7.33 -6.28
CA PRO A 144 2.57 7.31 -7.67
C PRO A 144 2.53 8.73 -8.24
N ARG A 145 3.60 9.14 -8.92
CA ARG A 145 3.65 10.42 -9.66
C ARG A 145 2.61 10.46 -10.78
N ASP A 146 2.49 9.36 -11.50
CA ASP A 146 1.49 9.13 -12.54
C ASP A 146 0.78 7.80 -12.24
N ALA A 147 -0.55 7.85 -12.27
CA ALA A 147 -1.41 6.71 -12.01
C ALA A 147 -2.30 6.35 -13.20
N SER A 148 -2.02 6.85 -14.40
CA SER A 148 -2.79 6.58 -15.63
C SER A 148 -2.95 5.08 -15.90
N ALA A 149 -1.86 4.33 -15.96
CA ALA A 149 -1.89 2.88 -16.15
C ALA A 149 -2.67 2.14 -15.03
N LEU A 150 -2.54 2.61 -13.78
CA LEU A 150 -3.29 2.07 -12.65
C LEU A 150 -4.80 2.37 -12.78
N ALA A 151 -5.15 3.57 -13.22
CA ALA A 151 -6.54 4.00 -13.45
C ALA A 151 -7.19 3.24 -14.61
N GLU A 152 -6.46 2.91 -15.67
CA GLU A 152 -6.97 2.10 -16.77
C GLU A 152 -7.36 0.69 -16.32
N ILE A 153 -6.51 0.07 -15.50
CA ILE A 153 -6.75 -1.27 -14.92
C ILE A 153 -7.94 -1.23 -13.97
N HIS A 154 -7.98 -0.22 -13.10
CA HIS A 154 -9.11 0.01 -12.20
C HIS A 154 -10.43 0.14 -12.95
N ALA A 155 -10.45 0.96 -14.00
CA ALA A 155 -11.61 1.12 -14.87
C ALA A 155 -11.99 -0.20 -15.57
N ALA A 156 -11.01 -1.01 -16.01
CA ALA A 156 -11.28 -2.32 -16.61
C ALA A 156 -11.94 -3.30 -15.64
N ILE A 157 -11.46 -3.36 -14.40
CA ILE A 157 -12.07 -4.16 -13.33
C ILE A 157 -13.52 -3.72 -13.09
N HIS A 158 -13.76 -2.42 -12.98
CA HIS A 158 -15.08 -1.85 -12.69
C HIS A 158 -16.06 -1.79 -13.86
N ARG A 159 -15.61 -2.13 -15.08
CA ARG A 159 -16.52 -2.44 -16.20
C ARG A 159 -17.12 -3.84 -16.07
N THR A 160 -16.51 -4.73 -15.31
CA THR A 160 -16.93 -6.14 -15.19
C THR A 160 -17.85 -6.36 -13.98
N ILE A 161 -17.64 -5.63 -12.89
CA ILE A 161 -18.46 -5.73 -11.66
C ILE A 161 -18.99 -4.34 -11.33
N ASP A 162 -20.28 -4.25 -11.01
CA ASP A 162 -20.90 -3.01 -10.53
C ASP A 162 -20.06 -2.39 -9.39
N PRO A 163 -19.54 -1.16 -9.57
CA PRO A 163 -18.78 -0.47 -8.53
C PRO A 163 -19.48 -0.34 -7.19
N ALA A 164 -20.81 -0.32 -7.14
CA ALA A 164 -21.56 -0.27 -5.89
C ALA A 164 -21.29 -1.49 -4.99
N ARG A 165 -20.93 -2.63 -5.58
CA ARG A 165 -20.57 -3.88 -4.87
C ARG A 165 -19.12 -3.88 -4.36
N CYS A 166 -18.30 -2.94 -4.80
CA CYS A 166 -16.94 -2.78 -4.30
C CYS A 166 -16.94 -1.95 -3.01
N HIS A 167 -15.95 -2.19 -2.14
CA HIS A 167 -15.72 -1.35 -0.98
C HIS A 167 -15.56 0.12 -1.37
N ARG A 168 -16.23 1.03 -0.64
CA ARG A 168 -16.39 2.46 -1.01
C ARG A 168 -15.10 3.19 -1.38
N HIS A 169 -13.97 2.88 -0.73
CA HIS A 169 -12.68 3.53 -0.97
C HIS A 169 -11.96 3.04 -2.23
N TYR A 170 -12.44 1.96 -2.83
CA TYR A 170 -11.92 1.40 -4.07
C TYR A 170 -12.87 1.62 -5.25
N ARG A 171 -13.95 2.38 -5.07
CA ARG A 171 -14.87 2.71 -6.16
C ARG A 171 -14.27 3.78 -7.09
N PRO A 172 -14.69 3.84 -8.36
CA PRO A 172 -14.39 4.97 -9.24
C PRO A 172 -14.69 6.31 -8.56
N LEU A 173 -13.91 7.34 -8.88
CA LEU A 173 -13.95 8.68 -8.29
C LEU A 173 -13.53 8.78 -6.81
N ALA A 174 -13.66 7.70 -6.02
CA ALA A 174 -13.23 7.64 -4.63
C ALA A 174 -11.82 7.05 -4.45
N TRP A 175 -11.42 6.17 -5.37
CA TRP A 175 -10.14 5.46 -5.29
C TRP A 175 -8.95 6.40 -5.42
N VAL A 176 -8.02 6.24 -4.48
CA VAL A 176 -6.71 6.89 -4.49
C VAL A 176 -5.67 5.78 -4.67
N PRO A 177 -4.95 5.72 -5.78
CA PRO A 177 -3.90 4.72 -6.00
C PRO A 177 -2.76 4.93 -4.99
N HIS A 178 -2.50 3.93 -4.15
CA HIS A 178 -1.51 4.02 -3.08
C HIS A 178 -0.75 2.71 -2.85
N CYS A 179 0.56 2.82 -2.59
CA CYS A 179 1.40 1.71 -2.13
C CYS A 179 1.67 1.89 -0.64
N THR A 180 1.01 1.10 0.20
CA THR A 180 1.00 1.28 1.66
C THR A 180 2.37 1.07 2.30
N LEU A 181 2.71 1.94 3.25
CA LEU A 181 3.95 1.90 4.03
C LEU A 181 3.72 1.56 5.50
N ALA A 182 2.60 1.99 6.08
CA ALA A 182 2.20 1.69 7.45
C ALA A 182 0.69 1.94 7.65
N THR A 183 0.05 1.12 8.49
CA THR A 183 -1.39 1.22 8.82
C THR A 183 -1.68 1.26 10.33
N ARG A 184 -0.68 0.98 11.17
CA ARG A 184 -0.82 0.81 12.62
C ARG A 184 0.09 1.78 13.39
N ILE A 185 0.19 3.02 12.91
CA ILE A 185 0.94 4.09 13.58
C ILE A 185 0.36 4.32 14.97
N ARG A 186 1.20 4.20 16.00
CA ARG A 186 0.78 4.47 17.38
C ARG A 186 0.34 5.94 17.51
N PRO A 187 -0.74 6.23 18.26
CA PRO A 187 -1.18 7.61 18.48
C PRO A 187 -0.04 8.53 18.99
N ALA A 188 0.77 8.05 19.93
CA ALA A 188 1.91 8.78 20.47
C ALA A 188 3.03 9.09 19.46
N CYS A 189 3.09 8.36 18.34
CA CYS A 189 4.09 8.54 17.28
C CYS A 189 3.53 9.25 16.04
N LYS A 190 2.26 9.67 16.04
CA LYS A 190 1.60 10.27 14.87
C LYS A 190 2.37 11.48 14.33
N ALA A 191 2.75 12.42 15.19
CA ALA A 191 3.46 13.63 14.77
C ALA A 191 4.82 13.29 14.11
N ASP A 192 5.61 12.40 14.70
CA ASP A 192 6.91 11.99 14.17
C ASP A 192 6.79 11.21 12.85
N ALA A 193 5.74 10.40 12.70
CA ALA A 193 5.46 9.69 11.46
C ALA A 193 5.08 10.68 10.34
N LEU A 194 4.22 11.66 10.65
CA LEU A 194 3.81 12.70 9.72
C LEU A 194 4.98 13.61 9.30
N ALA A 195 5.97 13.82 10.17
CA ALA A 195 7.17 14.58 9.83
C ALA A 195 8.04 13.92 8.74
N LEU A 196 7.82 12.64 8.41
CA LEU A 196 8.50 11.95 7.31
C LEU A 196 7.69 11.93 6.00
N THR A 197 6.49 12.50 5.98
CA THR A 197 5.69 12.58 4.76
C THR A 197 6.06 13.82 3.95
N GLY A 198 5.58 13.90 2.70
CA GLY A 198 5.91 14.95 1.76
C GLY A 198 6.86 14.49 0.64
N PRO A 199 7.45 15.43 -0.11
CA PRO A 199 8.30 15.13 -1.25
C PRO A 199 9.51 14.27 -0.85
N LEU A 200 9.83 13.30 -1.69
CA LEU A 200 11.04 12.52 -1.59
C LEU A 200 12.20 13.29 -2.22
N ALA A 201 13.31 13.39 -1.48
CA ALA A 201 14.55 14.00 -2.00
C ALA A 201 15.15 13.20 -3.18
N ASP A 202 14.85 11.90 -3.23
CA ASP A 202 15.34 10.97 -4.25
C ASP A 202 14.16 10.13 -4.74
N PRO A 203 13.46 10.59 -5.80
CA PRO A 203 12.40 9.83 -6.46
C PRO A 203 12.92 8.50 -6.99
N PHE A 204 12.10 7.47 -6.95
CA PHE A 204 12.50 6.13 -7.36
C PHE A 204 11.39 5.42 -8.12
N GLU A 205 11.79 4.52 -9.00
CA GLU A 205 10.87 3.70 -9.78
C GLU A 205 10.74 2.30 -9.18
N VAL A 206 9.52 1.75 -9.21
CA VAL A 206 9.25 0.35 -8.90
C VAL A 206 8.52 -0.29 -10.07
N VAL A 207 8.93 -1.50 -10.41
CA VAL A 207 8.30 -2.35 -11.43
C VAL A 207 7.39 -3.35 -10.72
N PHE A 208 6.09 -3.24 -10.96
CA PHE A 208 5.07 -4.19 -10.52
C PHE A 208 4.87 -5.22 -11.61
N ASP A 209 5.23 -6.47 -11.31
CA ASP A 209 5.44 -7.56 -12.28
C ASP A 209 4.48 -8.73 -12.08
N VAL A 210 3.65 -8.68 -11.05
CA VAL A 210 2.68 -9.72 -10.73
C VAL A 210 1.34 -9.11 -10.37
N ALA A 211 0.26 -9.67 -10.91
CA ALA A 211 -1.09 -9.45 -10.44
C ALA A 211 -1.58 -10.66 -9.63
N ASP A 212 -2.26 -10.40 -8.50
CA ASP A 212 -2.90 -11.46 -7.72
C ASP A 212 -4.38 -11.12 -7.46
N ARG A 213 -5.22 -12.16 -7.46
CA ARG A 213 -6.46 -12.17 -6.67
C ARG A 213 -6.14 -12.81 -5.33
N VAL A 214 -6.45 -12.14 -4.23
CA VAL A 214 -6.22 -12.64 -2.87
C VAL A 214 -7.52 -12.70 -2.08
N CYS A 215 -7.63 -13.63 -1.14
CA CYS A 215 -8.68 -13.67 -0.13
C CYS A 215 -8.14 -13.12 1.20
N LEU A 216 -8.98 -12.51 2.02
CA LEU A 216 -8.66 -12.08 3.38
C LEU A 216 -9.91 -12.09 4.29
N PRO A 217 -9.77 -12.35 5.61
CA PRO A 217 -8.60 -12.93 6.29
C PRO A 217 -8.64 -14.48 6.37
N PRO A 218 -7.50 -15.20 6.40
CA PRO A 218 -6.12 -14.70 6.24
C PRO A 218 -5.80 -14.34 4.78
N LEU A 219 -4.70 -13.60 4.57
CA LEU A 219 -4.23 -13.29 3.22
C LEU A 219 -3.80 -14.58 2.52
N THR A 220 -4.53 -14.99 1.49
CA THR A 220 -4.24 -16.16 0.66
C THR A 220 -4.32 -15.78 -0.81
N VAL A 221 -3.28 -16.08 -1.59
CA VAL A 221 -3.30 -15.89 -3.05
C VAL A 221 -4.13 -17.01 -3.67
N VAL A 222 -5.18 -16.64 -4.44
CA VAL A 222 -6.08 -17.59 -5.09
C VAL A 222 -5.93 -17.60 -6.61
N GLU A 223 -5.53 -16.48 -7.21
CA GLU A 223 -5.10 -16.41 -8.62
C GLU A 223 -3.83 -15.55 -8.70
N HIS A 224 -2.95 -15.91 -9.63
CA HIS A 224 -1.62 -15.33 -9.77
C HIS A 224 -1.27 -15.22 -11.26
N LEU A 225 -0.80 -14.06 -11.70
CA LEU A 225 -0.42 -13.81 -13.08
C LEU A 225 0.84 -12.94 -13.13
N HIS A 226 1.88 -13.43 -13.82
CA HIS A 226 3.02 -12.59 -14.21
C HIS A 226 2.64 -11.67 -15.36
N LEU A 227 2.94 -10.39 -15.22
CA LEU A 227 2.78 -9.39 -16.28
C LEU A 227 3.94 -9.50 -17.28
N GLN A 228 3.67 -9.17 -18.55
CA GLN A 228 4.59 -9.36 -19.68
C GLN A 228 5.78 -8.38 -19.73
#